data_AF-A0A925YWT4-F1
#
_entry.id   AF-A0A925YWT4-F1
#
_cell.length_a   1.000
_cell.length_b   1.000
_cell.length_c   1.000
_cell.angle_alpha   90.00
_cell.angle_beta   90.00
_cell.angle_gamma   90.00
#
_symmetry.space_group_name_H-M   'P 1'
#
loop_
_entity.id
_entity.type
_entity.pdbx_description
1 polymer ?
#
loop_
_entity_poly.entity_id
_entity_poly.type
_entity_poly.pdbx_seq_one_letter_code
_entity_poly.pdbx_strand_id
1 'polypeptide(L)'
;MIVVVGTGAAALGAVWKLSQQGVPPAEILLLEKSRALGGRLASRWLGKEAHPTPYSKRFDHGAPYFSLPPELQACLHAHQLRHHFKTLPLPVVKLDVQGRITDETSTHITTEELYYCDGGNNAFFKDAFAGYSIRFDFKASHLREANGTLWIGDGSEEIAAAKVILTMPAPQAMELLRTLEPTTQLTLPINSLSEVRYQKALVLLCAMSRKTFEAAPVFKDFFAAESANGKCEIALICRERLKRLPEAFEDEEPFTVRMSPEFSGQHYDADESTVIERIRAHLCAAFGIDVKLLYANVKKWRYALCENPQVVSQSSHILKLAGDYVSNVSGGAAEKAGTVGAAFMSGCRAAEL
;
A
#
# COMPACT_ATOMS: atom_id res chain seq x y z
N MET A 1 24.98 9.58 -9.06
CA MET A 1 23.62 9.72 -8.47
C MET A 1 22.73 8.58 -8.94
N ILE A 2 22.01 7.97 -8.02
CA ILE A 2 20.99 6.95 -8.21
C ILE A 2 19.62 7.59 -8.00
N VAL A 3 18.67 7.34 -8.90
CA VAL A 3 17.28 7.81 -8.77
C VAL A 3 16.37 6.64 -8.42
N VAL A 4 15.53 6.79 -7.41
CA VAL A 4 14.49 5.84 -7.02
C VAL A 4 13.13 6.48 -7.25
N VAL A 5 12.28 5.86 -8.08
CA VAL A 5 10.97 6.42 -8.45
C VAL A 5 9.87 5.76 -7.64
N GLY A 6 9.21 6.56 -6.79
CA GLY A 6 8.25 6.16 -5.78
C GLY A 6 8.85 6.17 -4.37
N THR A 7 7.99 6.27 -3.36
CA THR A 7 8.37 6.31 -1.94
C THR A 7 7.62 5.27 -1.09
N GLY A 8 7.31 4.11 -1.70
CA GLY A 8 6.67 2.99 -1.02
C GLY A 8 7.66 2.01 -0.37
N ALA A 9 7.15 0.87 0.10
CA ALA A 9 7.95 -0.17 0.74
C ALA A 9 9.11 -0.68 -0.15
N ALA A 10 8.91 -0.80 -1.47
CA ALA A 10 9.96 -1.16 -2.41
C ALA A 10 11.08 -0.11 -2.51
N ALA A 11 10.75 1.18 -2.46
CA ALA A 11 11.76 2.23 -2.40
C ALA A 11 12.54 2.17 -1.08
N LEU A 12 11.86 1.90 0.04
CA LEU A 12 12.52 1.73 1.33
C LEU A 12 13.52 0.56 1.31
N GLY A 13 13.13 -0.58 0.76
CA GLY A 13 14.05 -1.72 0.59
C GLY A 13 15.26 -1.39 -0.29
N ALA A 14 15.03 -0.65 -1.38
CA ALA A 14 16.10 -0.23 -2.27
C ALA A 14 17.12 0.69 -1.56
N VAL A 15 16.66 1.75 -0.90
CA VAL A 15 17.57 2.68 -0.20
C VAL A 15 18.25 2.03 0.99
N TRP A 16 17.57 1.12 1.70
CA TRP A 16 18.16 0.35 2.78
C TRP A 16 19.33 -0.51 2.30
N LYS A 17 19.15 -1.24 1.19
CA LYS A 17 20.21 -2.07 0.62
C LYS A 17 21.38 -1.23 0.09
N LEU A 18 21.11 -0.12 -0.60
CA LEU A 18 22.15 0.80 -1.06
C LEU A 18 22.95 1.37 0.12
N SER A 19 22.28 1.71 1.23
CA SER A 19 22.94 2.17 2.45
C SER A 19 23.84 1.09 3.06
N GLN A 20 23.42 -0.18 3.08
CA GLN A 20 24.26 -1.28 3.54
C GLN A 20 25.52 -1.48 2.68
N GLN A 21 25.46 -1.07 1.42
CA GLN A 21 26.59 -1.13 0.48
C GLN A 21 27.45 0.14 0.49
N GLY A 22 27.18 1.06 1.42
CA GLY A 22 27.98 2.28 1.61
C GLY A 22 27.61 3.43 0.68
N VAL A 23 26.52 3.33 -0.08
CA VAL A 23 26.04 4.47 -0.90
C VAL A 23 25.47 5.55 0.03
N PRO A 24 26.01 6.78 0.04
CA PRO A 24 25.54 7.83 0.93
C PRO A 24 24.17 8.38 0.49
N PRO A 25 23.32 8.85 1.42
CA PRO A 25 22.01 9.43 1.08
C PRO A 25 22.08 10.59 0.08
N ALA A 26 23.16 11.38 0.09
CA ALA A 26 23.39 12.49 -0.84
C ALA A 26 23.53 12.05 -2.32
N GLU A 27 23.82 10.78 -2.57
CA GLU A 27 23.88 10.22 -3.92
C GLU A 27 22.56 9.60 -4.39
N ILE A 28 21.53 9.60 -3.55
CA ILE A 28 20.23 8.98 -3.82
C ILE A 28 19.15 10.06 -3.85
N LEU A 29 18.44 10.13 -4.97
CA LEU A 29 17.28 11.01 -5.15
C LEU A 29 16.01 10.18 -5.27
N LEU A 30 15.02 10.46 -4.42
CA LEU A 30 13.69 9.87 -4.53
C LEU A 30 12.73 10.82 -5.27
N LEU A 31 11.95 10.28 -6.21
CA LEU A 31 10.93 11.02 -6.96
C LEU A 31 9.55 10.49 -6.61
N GLU A 32 8.66 11.34 -6.10
CA GLU A 32 7.29 10.97 -5.72
C GLU A 32 6.27 11.89 -6.38
N LYS A 33 5.33 11.29 -7.11
CA LYS A 33 4.26 12.03 -7.80
C LYS A 33 3.20 12.61 -6.85
N SER A 34 3.14 12.08 -5.63
CA SER A 34 2.16 12.45 -4.62
C SER A 34 2.76 13.47 -3.65
N ARG A 35 1.96 14.02 -2.75
CA ARG A 35 2.43 14.90 -1.66
C ARG A 35 2.74 14.16 -0.35
N ALA A 36 2.62 12.83 -0.38
CA ALA A 36 2.75 11.99 0.80
C ALA A 36 3.53 10.72 0.46
N LEU A 37 4.27 10.24 1.45
CA LEU A 37 5.07 9.03 1.38
C LEU A 37 4.23 7.77 1.63
N GLY A 38 4.80 6.61 1.29
CA GLY A 38 4.28 5.28 1.66
C GLY A 38 3.39 4.61 0.61
N GLY A 39 2.98 5.32 -0.45
CA GLY A 39 2.22 4.74 -1.56
C GLY A 39 0.94 4.03 -1.10
N ARG A 40 0.90 2.69 -1.21
CA ARG A 40 -0.26 1.87 -0.82
C ARG A 40 -0.35 1.57 0.68
N LEU A 41 0.54 2.12 1.49
CA LEU A 41 0.40 2.22 2.94
C LEU A 41 -0.18 3.57 3.39
N ALA A 42 -0.73 4.35 2.45
CA ALA A 42 -1.23 5.69 2.73
C ALA A 42 -2.35 5.73 3.78
N SER A 43 -2.24 6.73 4.64
CA SER A 43 -3.28 7.17 5.56
C SER A 43 -3.91 8.46 5.07
N ARG A 44 -5.19 8.66 5.37
CA ARG A 44 -5.94 9.89 5.06
C ARG A 44 -6.49 10.49 6.35
N TRP A 45 -6.33 11.80 6.46
CA TRP A 45 -7.00 12.60 7.48
C TRP A 45 -8.40 12.96 7.02
N LEU A 46 -9.38 12.88 7.92
CA LEU A 46 -10.72 13.41 7.71
C LEU A 46 -10.91 14.66 8.58
N GLY A 47 -11.20 15.79 7.94
CA GLY A 47 -11.33 17.09 8.59
C GLY A 47 -10.55 18.19 7.86
N LYS A 48 -10.75 19.45 8.28
CA LYS A 48 -10.08 20.65 7.72
C LYS A 48 -8.94 21.17 8.61
N GLU A 49 -8.33 20.31 9.42
CA GLU A 49 -7.27 20.75 10.32
C GLU A 49 -5.99 21.06 9.54
N ALA A 50 -5.50 22.29 9.67
CA ALA A 50 -4.26 22.75 9.02
C ALA A 50 -3.02 22.02 9.57
N HIS A 51 -3.10 21.55 10.82
CA HIS A 51 -2.04 20.80 11.50
C HIS A 51 -2.64 19.56 12.15
N PRO A 52 -2.32 18.35 11.64
CA PRO A 52 -2.78 17.12 12.25
C PRO A 52 -2.24 16.98 13.68
N THR A 53 -3.11 16.58 14.60
CA THR A 53 -2.79 16.27 15.98
C THR A 53 -2.93 14.75 16.21
N PRO A 54 -2.47 14.21 17.35
CA PRO A 54 -2.76 12.82 17.73
C PRO A 54 -4.26 12.50 17.80
N TYR A 55 -5.11 13.53 17.88
CA TYR A 55 -6.58 13.43 17.95
C TYR A 55 -7.28 13.60 16.60
N SER A 56 -6.54 13.88 15.52
CA SER A 56 -7.17 14.03 14.20
C SER A 56 -7.66 12.68 13.68
N LYS A 57 -8.88 12.66 13.11
CA LYS A 57 -9.49 11.46 12.51
C LYS A 57 -8.63 10.98 11.35
N ARG A 58 -8.05 9.78 11.49
CA ARG A 58 -7.16 9.20 10.48
C ARG A 58 -7.55 7.78 10.14
N PHE A 59 -7.54 7.48 8.85
CA PHE A 59 -7.88 6.19 8.29
C PHE A 59 -6.73 5.64 7.45
N ASP A 60 -6.31 4.40 7.70
CA ASP A 60 -5.42 3.70 6.77
C ASP A 60 -6.25 3.13 5.62
N HIS A 61 -6.27 3.83 4.50
CA HIS A 61 -7.06 3.45 3.33
C HIS A 61 -6.30 2.53 2.36
N GLY A 62 -5.08 2.12 2.73
CA GLY A 62 -4.22 1.18 2.04
C GLY A 62 -4.28 -0.22 2.65
N ALA A 63 -3.13 -0.83 2.91
CA ALA A 63 -3.07 -2.01 3.78
C ALA A 63 -3.31 -1.59 5.24
N PRO A 64 -4.33 -2.12 5.94
CA PRO A 64 -4.70 -1.72 7.30
C PRO A 64 -3.76 -2.27 8.39
N TYR A 65 -3.11 -3.39 8.09
CA TYR A 65 -2.11 -4.10 8.89
C TYR A 65 -1.30 -5.00 7.95
N PHE A 66 -0.12 -5.42 8.38
CA PHE A 66 0.80 -6.24 7.58
C PHE A 66 1.80 -6.97 8.48
N SER A 67 2.41 -8.04 7.95
CA SER A 67 3.54 -8.69 8.61
C SER A 67 4.86 -8.00 8.29
N LEU A 68 5.84 -8.18 9.18
CA LEU A 68 7.18 -7.62 9.04
C LEU A 68 8.18 -8.77 8.80
N PRO A 69 8.65 -9.01 7.56
CA PRO A 69 9.68 -10.03 7.33
C PRO A 69 11.01 -9.64 8.02
N PRO A 70 11.91 -10.61 8.27
CA PRO A 70 13.16 -10.39 9.00
C PRO A 70 14.01 -9.23 8.49
N GLU A 71 14.11 -9.02 7.18
CA GLU A 71 14.92 -7.95 6.59
C GLU A 71 14.28 -6.58 6.81
N LEU A 72 12.95 -6.46 6.70
CA LEU A 72 12.23 -5.23 7.04
C LEU A 72 12.39 -4.95 8.54
N GLN A 73 12.29 -5.98 9.37
CA GLN A 73 12.54 -5.91 10.80
C GLN A 73 13.97 -5.41 11.15
N ALA A 74 14.99 -5.85 10.41
CA ALA A 74 16.36 -5.38 10.55
C ALA A 74 16.52 -3.91 10.12
N CYS A 75 15.91 -3.52 9.00
CA CYS A 75 15.85 -2.12 8.55
C CYS A 75 15.20 -1.23 9.62
N LEU A 76 14.03 -1.61 10.12
CA LEU A 76 13.33 -0.85 11.15
C LEU A 76 14.14 -0.74 12.46
N HIS A 77 14.88 -1.79 12.82
CA HIS A 77 15.76 -1.75 13.99
C HIS A 77 16.94 -0.79 13.78
N ALA A 78 17.63 -0.86 12.63
CA ALA A 78 18.77 0.00 12.31
C ALA A 78 18.39 1.48 12.29
N HIS A 79 17.18 1.81 11.84
CA HIS A 79 16.65 3.18 11.84
C HIS A 79 15.90 3.56 13.14
N GLN A 80 15.90 2.70 14.17
CA GLN A 80 15.19 2.90 15.44
C GLN A 80 13.67 3.16 15.29
N LEU A 81 13.05 2.61 14.25
CA LEU A 81 11.65 2.86 13.88
C LEU A 81 10.65 1.88 14.50
N ARG A 82 11.10 0.90 15.30
CA ARG A 82 10.21 -0.11 15.92
C ARG A 82 9.10 0.50 16.78
N HIS A 83 9.34 1.67 17.36
CA HIS A 83 8.37 2.38 18.19
C HIS A 83 7.08 2.77 17.45
N HIS A 84 7.13 2.91 16.11
CA HIS A 84 5.96 3.18 15.26
C HIS A 84 5.00 2.00 15.18
N PHE A 85 5.42 0.78 15.47
CA PHE A 85 4.66 -0.44 15.18
C PHE A 85 4.04 -1.02 16.44
N LYS A 86 2.77 -1.43 16.34
CA LYS A 86 2.00 -2.09 17.40
C LYS A 86 1.44 -3.41 16.88
N THR A 87 1.37 -4.40 17.75
CA THR A 87 0.65 -5.65 17.50
C THR A 87 -0.86 -5.40 17.58
N LEU A 88 -1.65 -6.28 16.96
CA LEU A 88 -3.10 -6.13 16.95
C LEU A 88 -3.65 -6.39 18.36
N PRO A 89 -4.44 -5.46 18.93
CA PRO A 89 -5.00 -5.63 20.28
C PRO A 89 -6.15 -6.65 20.33
N LEU A 90 -6.70 -7.02 19.18
CA LEU A 90 -7.81 -7.97 19.01
C LEU A 90 -7.54 -8.84 17.76
N PRO A 91 -8.16 -10.03 17.65
CA PRO A 91 -7.93 -10.92 16.52
C PRO A 91 -8.52 -10.41 15.20
N VAL A 92 -8.02 -10.95 14.09
CA VAL A 92 -8.71 -10.89 12.81
C VAL A 92 -9.67 -12.07 12.71
N VAL A 93 -10.96 -11.81 12.48
CA VAL A 93 -12.02 -12.81 12.37
C VAL A 93 -12.50 -12.96 10.93
N LYS A 94 -13.39 -13.93 10.68
CA LYS A 94 -13.96 -14.18 9.35
C LYS A 94 -15.24 -13.39 9.10
N LEU A 95 -15.46 -13.06 7.83
CA LEU A 95 -16.78 -12.80 7.26
C LEU A 95 -17.30 -14.12 6.69
N ASP A 96 -18.54 -14.49 7.04
CA ASP A 96 -19.21 -15.64 6.42
C ASP A 96 -19.56 -15.36 4.95
N VAL A 97 -20.14 -16.36 4.27
CA VAL A 97 -20.53 -16.24 2.85
C VAL A 97 -21.66 -15.23 2.61
N GLN A 98 -22.36 -14.79 3.66
CA GLN A 98 -23.34 -13.70 3.60
C GLN A 98 -22.73 -12.33 3.99
N GLY A 99 -21.45 -12.29 4.37
CA GLY A 99 -20.77 -11.08 4.81
C GLY A 99 -20.99 -10.70 6.27
N ARG A 100 -21.51 -11.62 7.09
CA ARG A 100 -21.68 -11.40 8.53
C ARG A 100 -20.37 -11.68 9.25
N ILE A 101 -20.07 -10.87 10.26
CA ILE A 101 -18.90 -11.02 11.11
C ILE A 101 -19.12 -12.23 12.04
N THR A 102 -18.17 -13.16 12.06
CA THR A 102 -18.19 -14.33 12.95
C THR A 102 -17.18 -14.17 14.10
N ASP A 103 -17.23 -15.08 15.07
CA ASP A 103 -16.25 -15.23 16.15
C ASP A 103 -15.08 -16.14 15.76
N GLU A 104 -15.10 -16.71 14.54
CA GLU A 104 -14.02 -17.55 14.04
C GLU A 104 -12.80 -16.72 13.64
N THR A 105 -11.62 -17.06 14.17
CA THR A 105 -10.36 -16.43 13.76
C THR A 105 -10.02 -16.75 12.30
N SER A 106 -9.55 -15.74 11.57
CA SER A 106 -9.11 -15.91 10.18
C SER A 106 -7.85 -16.76 10.13
N THR A 107 -7.97 -17.95 9.53
CA THR A 107 -6.87 -18.93 9.45
C THR A 107 -5.81 -18.55 8.41
N HIS A 108 -6.04 -17.52 7.58
CA HIS A 108 -5.06 -17.03 6.60
C HIS A 108 -3.89 -16.27 7.25
N ILE A 109 -3.96 -16.02 8.56
CA ILE A 109 -3.06 -15.14 9.31
C ILE A 109 -2.17 -15.93 10.31
N THR A 110 -2.36 -17.24 10.46
CA THR A 110 -2.06 -17.99 11.70
C THR A 110 -0.60 -18.28 12.05
N THR A 111 0.39 -17.80 11.28
CA THR A 111 1.81 -18.05 11.63
C THR A 111 2.68 -16.81 11.77
N GLU A 112 2.21 -15.63 11.35
CA GLU A 112 3.00 -14.40 11.37
C GLU A 112 2.35 -13.36 12.28
N GLU A 113 3.16 -12.74 13.14
CA GLU A 113 2.71 -11.58 13.90
C GLU A 113 2.40 -10.42 12.92
N LEU A 114 1.24 -9.81 13.11
CA LEU A 114 0.76 -8.70 12.32
C LEU A 114 0.94 -7.39 13.10
N TYR A 115 1.15 -6.31 12.34
CA TYR A 115 1.41 -4.99 12.88
C TYR A 115 0.60 -3.92 12.15
N TYR A 116 0.35 -2.83 12.86
CA TYR A 116 -0.06 -1.55 12.28
C TYR A 116 0.81 -0.43 12.88
N CYS A 117 0.78 0.75 12.27
CA CYS A 117 1.40 1.94 12.85
C CYS A 117 0.35 2.83 13.51
N ASP A 118 0.54 3.18 14.78
CA ASP A 118 -0.38 4.04 15.53
C ASP A 118 -0.44 5.46 14.97
N GLY A 119 0.69 5.94 14.43
CA GLY A 119 0.89 7.10 13.57
C GLY A 119 0.25 7.02 12.16
N GLY A 120 -0.50 5.96 11.85
CA GLY A 120 -0.95 5.68 10.48
C GLY A 120 0.12 4.92 9.70
N ASN A 121 -0.31 4.03 8.82
CA ASN A 121 0.58 3.03 8.22
C ASN A 121 1.65 3.61 7.29
N ASN A 122 1.56 4.90 6.94
CA ASN A 122 2.61 5.61 6.22
C ASN A 122 3.51 6.51 7.08
N ALA A 123 3.26 6.68 8.39
CA ALA A 123 3.98 7.67 9.18
C ALA A 123 5.48 7.40 9.28
N PHE A 124 5.87 6.13 9.44
CA PHE A 124 7.27 5.76 9.62
C PHE A 124 8.14 6.08 8.39
N PHE A 125 7.56 6.27 7.19
CA PHE A 125 8.33 6.60 5.99
C PHE A 125 9.00 7.97 6.06
N LYS A 126 8.42 8.93 6.81
CA LYS A 126 9.05 10.24 7.00
C LYS A 126 10.40 10.09 7.70
N ASP A 127 10.46 9.27 8.73
CA ASP A 127 11.67 9.02 9.50
C ASP A 127 12.60 8.05 8.76
N ALA A 128 12.04 7.06 8.05
CA ALA A 128 12.82 6.11 7.25
C ALA A 128 13.56 6.76 6.08
N PHE A 129 12.98 7.80 5.48
CA PHE A 129 13.63 8.60 4.44
C PHE A 129 14.26 9.89 4.96
N ALA A 130 14.41 10.05 6.28
CA ALA A 130 15.12 11.20 6.84
C ALA A 130 16.57 11.25 6.32
N GLY A 131 16.99 12.41 5.83
CA GLY A 131 18.33 12.63 5.26
C GLY A 131 18.46 12.32 3.77
N TYR A 132 17.45 11.72 3.13
CA TYR A 132 17.42 11.55 1.67
C TYR A 132 16.83 12.79 0.98
N SER A 133 17.28 13.05 -0.25
CA SER A 133 16.65 14.05 -1.11
C SER A 133 15.37 13.49 -1.73
N ILE A 134 14.24 14.17 -1.54
CA ILE A 134 12.94 13.76 -2.08
C ILE A 134 12.32 14.92 -2.88
N ARG A 135 11.94 14.64 -4.13
CA ARG A 135 11.13 15.56 -4.96
C ARG A 135 9.69 15.07 -4.96
N PHE A 136 8.82 15.82 -4.29
CA PHE A 136 7.36 15.60 -4.35
C PHE A 136 6.76 16.27 -5.59
N ASP A 137 5.50 15.92 -5.89
CA ASP A 137 4.78 16.40 -7.07
C ASP A 137 5.51 16.13 -8.40
N PHE A 138 6.48 15.19 -8.41
CA PHE A 138 7.24 14.80 -9.60
C PHE A 138 6.65 13.53 -10.21
N LYS A 139 5.83 13.68 -11.26
CA LYS A 139 5.30 12.54 -12.01
C LYS A 139 6.22 12.21 -13.17
N ALA A 140 7.14 11.27 -12.97
CA ALA A 140 7.93 10.72 -14.07
C ALA A 140 7.03 10.26 -15.22
N SER A 141 7.23 10.88 -16.39
CA SER A 141 6.42 10.72 -17.60
C SER A 141 7.25 10.36 -18.82
N HIS A 142 8.57 10.59 -18.77
CA HIS A 142 9.50 10.21 -19.81
C HIS A 142 10.81 9.67 -19.23
N LEU A 143 11.38 8.69 -19.93
CA LEU A 143 12.68 8.08 -19.69
C LEU A 143 13.39 7.91 -21.02
N ARG A 144 14.63 8.42 -21.12
CA ARG A 144 15.53 8.21 -22.25
C ARG A 144 16.91 7.75 -21.79
N GLU A 145 17.61 7.05 -22.66
CA GLU A 145 19.01 6.65 -22.44
C GLU A 145 19.89 7.35 -23.47
N ALA A 146 20.99 7.94 -23.00
CA ALA A 146 21.98 8.55 -23.87
C ALA A 146 23.37 8.39 -23.26
N ASN A 147 24.29 7.80 -24.04
CA ASN A 147 25.69 7.59 -23.66
C ASN A 147 25.88 6.89 -22.31
N GLY A 148 25.05 5.87 -22.01
CA GLY A 148 25.11 5.12 -20.76
C GLY A 148 24.51 5.84 -19.55
N THR A 149 23.88 7.01 -19.75
CA THR A 149 23.19 7.77 -18.71
C THR A 149 21.68 7.72 -18.96
N LEU A 150 20.91 7.47 -17.89
CA LEU A 150 19.46 7.58 -17.93
C LEU A 150 19.03 9.00 -17.60
N TRP A 151 18.03 9.49 -18.32
CA TRP A 151 17.40 10.78 -18.08
C TRP A 151 15.93 10.54 -17.82
N ILE A 152 15.46 10.93 -16.64
CA ILE A 152 14.07 10.79 -16.22
C ILE A 152 13.46 12.17 -16.07
N GLY A 153 12.30 12.39 -16.70
CA GLY A 153 11.63 13.68 -16.71
C GLY A 153 10.15 13.58 -16.39
N ASP A 154 9.58 14.72 -15.97
CA ASP A 154 8.14 14.89 -15.74
C ASP A 154 7.43 15.64 -16.87
N GLY A 155 8.19 16.07 -17.88
CA GLY A 155 7.74 16.88 -19.02
C GLY A 155 8.13 18.36 -18.92
N SER A 156 8.59 18.81 -17.75
CA SER A 156 9.09 20.17 -17.51
C SER A 156 10.58 20.21 -17.25
N GLU A 157 11.11 19.22 -16.53
CA GLU A 157 12.54 19.07 -16.27
C GLU A 157 12.99 17.62 -16.50
N GLU A 158 14.31 17.44 -16.68
CA GLU A 158 14.95 16.13 -16.75
C GLU A 158 16.08 16.02 -15.74
N ILE A 159 16.22 14.82 -15.17
CA ILE A 159 17.23 14.48 -14.17
C ILE A 159 18.12 13.37 -14.73
N ALA A 160 19.41 13.66 -14.85
CA ALA A 160 20.42 12.68 -15.21
C ALA A 160 20.70 11.73 -14.04
N ALA A 161 20.77 10.43 -14.33
CA ALA A 161 21.00 9.38 -13.35
C ALA A 161 21.92 8.30 -13.92
N ALA A 162 22.89 7.89 -13.10
CA ALA A 162 23.73 6.74 -13.41
C ALA A 162 22.96 5.41 -13.24
N LYS A 163 21.93 5.42 -12.38
CA LYS A 163 21.03 4.29 -12.18
C LYS A 163 19.63 4.78 -11.82
N VAL A 164 18.60 4.13 -12.36
CA VAL A 164 17.18 4.36 -12.04
C VAL A 164 16.56 3.07 -11.51
N ILE A 165 15.92 3.13 -10.34
CA ILE A 165 15.15 2.04 -9.75
C ILE A 165 13.67 2.43 -9.77
N LEU A 166 12.87 1.74 -10.59
CA LEU A 166 11.44 1.97 -10.74
C LEU A 166 10.69 1.13 -9.69
N THR A 167 10.02 1.78 -8.74
CA THR A 167 9.32 1.09 -7.63
C THR A 167 7.78 1.21 -7.70
N MET A 168 7.26 1.85 -8.76
CA MET A 168 5.83 1.98 -9.03
C MET A 168 5.21 0.68 -9.56
N PRO A 169 3.88 0.50 -9.49
CA PRO A 169 3.17 -0.63 -10.10
C PRO A 169 3.55 -0.88 -11.56
N ALA A 170 3.59 -2.15 -11.98
CA ALA A 170 4.05 -2.57 -13.30
C ALA A 170 3.42 -1.80 -14.49
N PRO A 171 2.10 -1.51 -14.53
CA PRO A 171 1.53 -0.72 -15.62
C PRO A 171 2.10 0.70 -15.74
N GLN A 172 2.47 1.32 -14.61
CA GLN A 172 3.07 2.65 -14.58
C GLN A 172 4.55 2.59 -14.98
N ALA A 173 5.27 1.55 -14.56
CA ALA A 173 6.63 1.31 -15.04
C ALA A 173 6.64 1.08 -16.56
N MET A 174 5.71 0.27 -17.07
CA MET A 174 5.55 0.02 -18.51
C MET A 174 5.23 1.27 -19.33
N GLU A 175 4.41 2.19 -18.81
CA GLU A 175 4.14 3.48 -19.45
C GLU A 175 5.46 4.26 -19.65
N LEU A 176 6.32 4.30 -18.63
CA LEU A 176 7.61 4.97 -18.68
C LEU A 176 8.61 4.24 -19.59
N LEU A 177 8.68 2.91 -19.53
CA LEU A 177 9.58 2.13 -20.39
C LEU A 177 9.27 2.28 -21.87
N ARG A 178 8.00 2.48 -22.24
CA ARG A 178 7.58 2.69 -23.64
C ARG A 178 8.06 4.01 -24.22
N THR A 179 8.54 4.94 -23.40
CA THR A 179 9.08 6.21 -23.89
C THR A 179 10.55 6.13 -24.27
N LEU A 180 11.24 5.03 -23.93
CA LEU A 180 12.63 4.81 -24.36
C LEU A 180 12.68 4.69 -25.88
N GLU A 181 13.69 5.31 -26.47
CA GLU A 181 13.95 5.22 -27.91
C GLU A 181 14.18 3.75 -28.33
N PRO A 182 13.65 3.30 -29.48
CA PRO A 182 13.84 1.93 -29.97
C PRO A 182 15.32 1.53 -30.15
N THR A 183 16.21 2.51 -30.28
CA THR A 183 17.66 2.32 -30.44
C THR A 183 18.40 2.07 -29.12
N THR A 184 17.72 2.12 -27.97
CA THR A 184 18.37 1.83 -26.69
C THR A 184 18.89 0.40 -26.66
N GLN A 185 20.08 0.20 -26.10
CA GLN A 185 20.69 -1.13 -25.95
C GLN A 185 20.16 -1.87 -24.69
N LEU A 186 19.21 -1.28 -23.98
CA LEU A 186 18.65 -1.85 -22.77
C LEU A 186 17.71 -3.02 -23.10
N THR A 187 18.02 -4.20 -22.59
CA THR A 187 17.08 -5.32 -22.57
C THR A 187 15.99 -5.05 -21.55
N LEU A 188 14.77 -4.81 -22.03
CA LEU A 188 13.60 -4.48 -21.20
C LEU A 188 12.72 -5.73 -20.96
N PRO A 189 12.24 -5.98 -19.73
CA PRO A 189 11.39 -7.13 -19.42
C PRO A 189 9.91 -6.88 -19.79
N ILE A 190 9.66 -6.44 -21.03
CA ILE A 190 8.34 -6.02 -21.52
C ILE A 190 7.30 -7.15 -21.39
N ASN A 191 7.67 -8.38 -21.76
CA ASN A 191 6.76 -9.53 -21.70
C ASN A 191 6.31 -9.80 -20.27
N SER A 192 7.24 -9.99 -19.34
CA SER A 192 6.93 -10.23 -17.92
C SER A 192 6.09 -9.10 -17.32
N LEU A 193 6.42 -7.84 -17.61
CA LEU A 193 5.66 -6.72 -17.08
C LEU A 193 4.24 -6.62 -17.65
N SER A 194 4.03 -7.01 -18.91
CA SER A 194 2.71 -7.00 -19.56
C SER A 194 1.76 -8.05 -19.00
N GLU A 195 2.28 -9.13 -18.41
CA GLU A 195 1.49 -10.20 -17.82
C GLU A 195 1.00 -9.88 -16.40
N VAL A 196 1.61 -8.89 -15.73
CA VAL A 196 1.24 -8.49 -14.36
C VAL A 196 -0.19 -7.93 -14.34
N ARG A 197 -1.05 -8.54 -13.52
CA ARG A 197 -2.42 -8.09 -13.26
C ARG A 197 -2.55 -7.58 -11.83
N TYR A 198 -3.40 -6.56 -11.70
CA TYR A 198 -3.73 -5.94 -10.42
C TYR A 198 -5.24 -5.95 -10.21
N GLN A 199 -5.63 -6.19 -8.97
CA GLN A 199 -7.00 -5.96 -8.52
C GLN A 199 -7.26 -4.47 -8.35
N LYS A 200 -8.44 -4.04 -8.80
CA LYS A 200 -9.02 -2.77 -8.35
C LYS A 200 -9.56 -2.96 -6.93
N ALA A 201 -9.51 -1.91 -6.12
CA ALA A 201 -10.17 -1.88 -4.82
C ALA A 201 -10.92 -0.57 -4.60
N LEU A 202 -12.20 -0.69 -4.24
CA LEU A 202 -12.98 0.37 -3.62
C LEU A 202 -12.86 0.23 -2.11
N VAL A 203 -12.47 1.32 -1.45
CA VAL A 203 -12.30 1.40 0.00
C VAL A 203 -13.18 2.51 0.53
N LEU A 204 -14.15 2.17 1.38
CA LEU A 204 -14.97 3.12 2.11
C LEU A 204 -14.31 3.45 3.45
N LEU A 205 -14.15 4.74 3.72
CA LEU A 205 -13.74 5.30 4.99
C LEU A 205 -14.97 5.93 5.62
N CYS A 206 -15.46 5.35 6.71
CA CYS A 206 -16.72 5.80 7.30
C CYS A 206 -16.71 5.69 8.82
N ALA A 207 -17.70 6.29 9.46
CA ALA A 207 -18.00 6.03 10.86
C ALA A 207 -19.51 5.93 11.08
N MET A 208 -19.90 5.20 12.13
CA MET A 208 -21.24 5.25 12.70
C MET A 208 -21.18 5.68 14.16
N SER A 209 -22.34 5.98 14.76
CA SER A 209 -22.43 6.24 16.19
C SER A 209 -21.92 5.02 16.98
N ARG A 210 -21.03 5.26 17.95
CA ARG A 210 -20.52 4.22 18.83
C ARG A 210 -21.65 3.54 19.60
N LYS A 211 -22.63 4.32 20.10
CA LYS A 211 -23.83 3.78 20.77
C LYS A 211 -24.59 2.80 19.86
N THR A 212 -24.68 3.11 18.56
CA THR A 212 -25.34 2.23 17.58
C THR A 212 -24.54 0.96 17.33
N PHE A 213 -23.21 1.07 17.19
CA PHE A 213 -22.33 -0.11 17.05
C PHE A 213 -22.39 -1.02 18.28
N GLU A 214 -22.35 -0.46 19.49
CA GLU A 214 -22.42 -1.23 20.74
C GLU A 214 -23.76 -1.97 20.91
N ALA A 215 -24.85 -1.39 20.40
CA ALA A 215 -26.17 -2.03 20.41
C ALA A 215 -26.37 -3.06 19.27
N ALA A 216 -25.49 -3.10 18.27
CA ALA A 216 -25.64 -3.98 17.12
C ALA A 216 -25.47 -5.47 17.52
N PRO A 217 -26.26 -6.41 16.96
CA PRO A 217 -26.17 -7.85 17.23
C PRO A 217 -25.01 -8.49 16.45
N VAL A 218 -23.81 -7.91 16.57
CA VAL A 218 -22.58 -8.35 15.89
C VAL A 218 -21.53 -8.76 16.94
N PHE A 219 -20.67 -9.71 16.58
CA PHE A 219 -19.46 -10.01 17.34
C PHE A 219 -18.55 -8.77 17.37
N LYS A 220 -18.06 -8.37 18.56
CA LYS A 220 -17.32 -7.10 18.74
C LYS A 220 -15.85 -7.26 19.08
N ASP A 221 -15.43 -8.45 19.52
CA ASP A 221 -14.05 -8.71 19.96
C ASP A 221 -13.14 -9.05 18.79
N PHE A 222 -13.14 -8.18 17.77
CA PHE A 222 -12.32 -8.27 16.59
C PHE A 222 -11.62 -6.95 16.30
N PHE A 223 -10.45 -7.03 15.69
CA PHE A 223 -9.72 -5.90 15.11
C PHE A 223 -10.13 -5.66 13.66
N ALA A 224 -10.21 -6.75 12.89
CA ALA A 224 -10.71 -6.76 11.53
C ALA A 224 -11.49 -8.04 11.23
N ALA A 225 -12.38 -7.99 10.24
CA ALA A 225 -13.11 -9.13 9.73
C ALA A 225 -12.82 -9.27 8.23
N GLU A 226 -12.39 -10.46 7.79
CA GLU A 226 -11.97 -10.73 6.41
C GLU A 226 -12.80 -11.83 5.75
N SER A 227 -13.09 -11.68 4.45
CA SER A 227 -13.78 -12.73 3.70
C SER A 227 -12.88 -13.94 3.48
N ALA A 228 -13.30 -15.09 4.01
CA ALA A 228 -12.66 -16.37 3.71
C ALA A 228 -12.96 -16.76 2.25
N ASN A 229 -11.93 -16.78 1.41
CA ASN A 229 -11.99 -17.18 -0.01
C ASN A 229 -12.72 -16.21 -0.97
N GLY A 230 -12.88 -14.93 -0.61
CA GLY A 230 -13.41 -13.91 -1.54
C GLY A 230 -14.86 -14.13 -1.96
N LYS A 231 -15.65 -14.89 -1.19
CA LYS A 231 -17.05 -15.23 -1.49
C LYS A 231 -18.05 -14.16 -1.08
N CYS A 232 -17.58 -13.07 -0.47
CA CYS A 232 -18.40 -11.94 -0.05
C CYS A 232 -18.00 -10.68 -0.80
N GLU A 233 -18.97 -9.80 -1.06
CA GLU A 233 -18.73 -8.48 -1.65
C GLU A 233 -17.84 -7.58 -0.78
N ILE A 234 -17.90 -7.73 0.55
CA ILE A 234 -16.93 -7.11 1.46
C ILE A 234 -15.73 -8.04 1.60
N ALA A 235 -14.55 -7.56 1.24
CA ALA A 235 -13.30 -8.30 1.44
C ALA A 235 -12.75 -8.13 2.86
N LEU A 236 -12.94 -6.95 3.47
CA LEU A 236 -12.40 -6.62 4.77
C LEU A 236 -13.19 -5.48 5.43
N ILE A 237 -13.43 -5.60 6.73
CA ILE A 237 -13.85 -4.52 7.64
C ILE A 237 -12.76 -4.38 8.70
N CYS A 238 -12.16 -3.19 8.86
CA CYS A 238 -11.16 -2.93 9.89
C CYS A 238 -11.62 -1.78 10.80
N ARG A 239 -11.48 -1.95 12.12
CA ARG A 239 -11.84 -0.95 13.12
C ARG A 239 -10.69 0.03 13.33
N GLU A 240 -10.82 1.24 12.80
CA GLU A 240 -9.76 2.26 12.90
C GLU A 240 -9.61 2.79 14.33
N ARG A 241 -10.65 2.69 15.16
CA ARG A 241 -10.62 3.12 16.57
C ARG A 241 -9.52 2.42 17.37
N LEU A 242 -9.32 1.13 17.11
CA LEU A 242 -8.34 0.30 17.82
C LEU A 242 -6.89 0.61 17.45
N LYS A 243 -6.68 1.45 16.44
CA LYS A 243 -5.36 1.80 15.89
C LYS A 243 -4.89 3.18 16.34
N ARG A 244 -5.74 3.93 17.03
CA ARG A 244 -5.55 5.34 17.37
C ARG A 244 -5.95 5.58 18.82
N LEU A 245 -5.64 6.78 19.31
CA LEU A 245 -6.15 7.23 20.58
C LEU A 245 -7.69 7.30 20.54
N PRO A 246 -8.40 6.76 21.56
CA PRO A 246 -9.86 6.76 21.62
C PRO A 246 -10.49 8.16 21.46
N GLU A 247 -9.80 9.20 21.92
CA GLU A 247 -10.21 10.59 21.87
C GLU A 247 -10.27 11.12 20.43
N ALA A 248 -9.57 10.51 19.48
CA ALA A 248 -9.65 10.89 18.06
C ALA A 248 -11.02 10.62 17.44
N PHE A 249 -11.82 9.75 18.07
CA PHE A 249 -13.10 9.28 17.57
C PHE A 249 -14.18 9.24 18.66
N GLU A 250 -14.12 10.09 19.69
CA GLU A 250 -14.98 10.09 20.89
C GLU A 250 -16.26 9.21 20.83
N ASP A 251 -17.35 9.72 20.23
CA ASP A 251 -18.67 9.06 20.09
C ASP A 251 -18.86 8.27 18.78
N GLU A 252 -17.77 7.99 18.07
CA GLU A 252 -17.75 7.38 16.74
C GLU A 252 -17.07 6.00 16.77
N GLU A 253 -17.61 5.08 15.97
CA GLU A 253 -16.94 3.84 15.60
C GLU A 253 -16.52 3.94 14.11
N PRO A 254 -15.25 4.30 13.82
CA PRO A 254 -14.72 4.38 12.47
C PRO A 254 -14.31 3.03 11.88
N PHE A 255 -14.59 2.86 10.59
CA PHE A 255 -14.23 1.68 9.82
C PHE A 255 -13.53 2.03 8.51
N THR A 256 -12.50 1.25 8.20
CA THR A 256 -12.00 1.09 6.83
C THR A 256 -12.63 -0.19 6.26
N VAL A 257 -13.41 -0.06 5.19
CA VAL A 257 -14.10 -1.18 4.54
C VAL A 257 -13.57 -1.33 3.13
N ARG A 258 -12.93 -2.46 2.82
CA ARG A 258 -12.44 -2.77 1.47
C ARG A 258 -13.38 -3.78 0.82
N MET A 259 -13.82 -3.45 -0.39
CA MET A 259 -14.66 -4.33 -1.18
C MET A 259 -13.85 -5.39 -1.93
N SER A 260 -14.52 -6.47 -2.34
CA SER A 260 -13.96 -7.53 -3.16
C SER A 260 -13.46 -7.00 -4.50
N PRO A 261 -12.52 -7.70 -5.18
CA PRO A 261 -12.10 -7.33 -6.52
C PRO A 261 -13.26 -7.30 -7.52
N GLU A 262 -14.19 -8.25 -7.40
CA GLU A 262 -15.39 -8.35 -8.24
C GLU A 262 -16.28 -7.12 -8.08
N PHE A 263 -16.72 -6.81 -6.85
CA PHE A 263 -17.49 -5.60 -6.53
C PHE A 263 -16.77 -4.34 -7.02
N SER A 264 -15.47 -4.26 -6.72
CA SER A 264 -14.65 -3.09 -7.04
C SER A 264 -14.51 -2.90 -8.53
N GLY A 265 -14.44 -3.98 -9.31
CA GLY A 265 -14.41 -3.95 -10.77
C GLY A 265 -15.72 -3.46 -11.36
N GLN A 266 -16.84 -4.05 -10.92
CA GLN A 266 -18.19 -3.73 -11.39
C GLN A 266 -18.61 -2.29 -11.08
N HIS A 267 -18.17 -1.75 -9.94
CA HIS A 267 -18.59 -0.42 -9.47
C HIS A 267 -17.49 0.64 -9.54
N TYR A 268 -16.35 0.36 -10.16
CA TYR A 268 -15.18 1.25 -10.11
C TYR A 268 -15.47 2.66 -10.64
N ASP A 269 -16.20 2.74 -11.75
CA ASP A 269 -16.47 3.97 -12.48
C ASP A 269 -17.78 4.65 -12.06
N ALA A 270 -18.52 4.06 -11.10
CA ALA A 270 -19.70 4.67 -10.51
C ALA A 270 -19.32 5.93 -9.70
N ASP A 271 -20.28 6.84 -9.55
CA ASP A 271 -20.12 8.02 -8.70
C ASP A 271 -20.00 7.65 -7.22
N GLU A 272 -19.40 8.54 -6.43
CA GLU A 272 -19.10 8.27 -5.03
C GLU A 272 -20.36 7.99 -4.19
N SER A 273 -21.47 8.68 -4.45
CA SER A 273 -22.71 8.49 -3.68
C SER A 273 -23.33 7.12 -3.91
N THR A 274 -23.33 6.65 -5.17
CA THR A 274 -23.77 5.30 -5.54
C THR A 274 -22.90 4.23 -4.89
N VAL A 275 -21.58 4.41 -4.88
CA VAL A 275 -20.66 3.46 -4.24
C VAL A 275 -20.89 3.41 -2.73
N ILE A 276 -21.04 4.57 -2.07
CA ILE A 276 -21.31 4.64 -0.63
C ILE A 276 -22.59 3.89 -0.29
N GLU A 277 -23.68 4.12 -1.01
CA GLU A 277 -24.97 3.48 -0.70
C GLU A 277 -24.93 1.95 -0.90
N ARG A 278 -24.26 1.47 -1.94
CA ARG A 278 -24.07 0.02 -2.15
C ARG A 278 -23.25 -0.62 -1.04
N ILE A 279 -22.14 0.00 -0.65
CA ILE A 279 -21.31 -0.52 0.45
C ILE A 279 -22.09 -0.47 1.78
N ARG A 280 -22.87 0.60 2.02
CA ARG A 280 -23.73 0.73 3.21
C ARG A 280 -24.72 -0.42 3.31
N ALA A 281 -25.35 -0.83 2.20
CA ALA A 281 -26.27 -1.97 2.18
C ALA A 281 -25.58 -3.28 2.63
N HIS A 282 -24.34 -3.53 2.20
CA HIS A 282 -23.56 -4.68 2.68
C HIS A 282 -23.17 -4.54 4.15
N LEU A 283 -22.87 -3.34 4.64
CA LEU A 283 -22.63 -3.11 6.07
C LEU A 283 -23.88 -3.36 6.91
N CYS A 284 -25.08 -3.02 6.41
CA CYS A 284 -26.33 -3.34 7.09
C CYS A 284 -26.48 -4.85 7.30
N ALA A 285 -26.16 -5.64 6.27
CA ALA A 285 -26.15 -7.10 6.38
C ALA A 285 -25.08 -7.60 7.35
N ALA A 286 -23.87 -7.04 7.29
CA ALA A 286 -22.73 -7.43 8.13
C ALA A 286 -22.97 -7.19 9.62
N PHE A 287 -23.62 -6.07 9.97
CA PHE A 287 -23.90 -5.67 11.35
C PHE A 287 -25.29 -6.05 11.85
N GLY A 288 -26.19 -6.51 10.97
CA GLY A 288 -27.56 -6.88 11.32
C GLY A 288 -28.45 -5.69 11.75
N ILE A 289 -28.13 -4.48 11.30
CA ILE A 289 -28.85 -3.24 11.63
C ILE A 289 -28.96 -2.32 10.40
N ASP A 290 -29.85 -1.32 10.45
CA ASP A 290 -29.81 -0.21 9.49
C ASP A 290 -28.66 0.74 9.83
N VAL A 291 -27.56 0.63 9.08
CA VAL A 291 -26.35 1.42 9.28
C VAL A 291 -26.58 2.84 8.80
N LYS A 292 -26.46 3.79 9.74
CA LYS A 292 -26.40 5.22 9.47
C LYS A 292 -24.96 5.71 9.56
N LEU A 293 -24.41 6.17 8.44
CA LEU A 293 -23.06 6.71 8.37
C LEU A 293 -23.06 8.17 8.82
N LEU A 294 -22.22 8.51 9.79
CA LEU A 294 -21.97 9.89 10.23
C LEU A 294 -21.21 10.67 9.17
N TYR A 295 -20.26 9.98 8.52
CA TYR A 295 -19.57 10.45 7.34
C TYR A 295 -19.09 9.24 6.53
N ALA A 296 -18.80 9.49 5.27
CA ALA A 296 -18.32 8.51 4.32
C ALA A 296 -17.40 9.19 3.30
N ASN A 297 -16.34 8.49 2.91
CA ASN A 297 -15.50 8.91 1.81
C ASN A 297 -14.93 7.69 1.10
N VAL A 298 -14.89 7.73 -0.23
CA VAL A 298 -14.40 6.61 -1.04
C VAL A 298 -12.98 6.85 -1.52
N LYS A 299 -12.13 5.84 -1.37
CA LYS A 299 -10.84 5.73 -2.04
C LYS A 299 -10.91 4.65 -3.12
N LYS A 300 -10.52 5.04 -4.34
CA LYS A 300 -10.35 4.13 -5.48
C LYS A 300 -8.87 3.80 -5.67
N TRP A 301 -8.52 2.52 -5.65
CA TRP A 301 -7.19 2.01 -5.98
C TRP A 301 -7.25 1.23 -7.29
N ARG A 302 -6.60 1.74 -8.33
CA ARG A 302 -6.58 1.07 -9.65
C ARG A 302 -5.66 -0.15 -9.65
N TYR A 303 -4.57 -0.05 -8.92
CA TYR A 303 -3.53 -1.07 -8.79
C TYR A 303 -3.36 -1.41 -7.30
N ALA A 304 -4.38 -2.05 -6.70
CA ALA A 304 -4.44 -2.25 -5.25
C ALA A 304 -3.52 -3.39 -4.79
N LEU A 305 -3.75 -4.59 -5.31
CA LEU A 305 -3.03 -5.82 -4.97
C LEU A 305 -2.60 -6.52 -6.27
N CYS A 306 -1.34 -6.95 -6.36
CA CYS A 306 -0.88 -7.78 -7.46
C CYS A 306 -1.40 -9.22 -7.30
N GLU A 307 -2.04 -9.76 -8.34
CA GLU A 307 -2.62 -11.11 -8.31
C GLU A 307 -1.61 -12.19 -8.74
N ASN A 308 -0.72 -11.82 -9.66
CA ASN A 308 0.21 -12.73 -10.30
C ASN A 308 1.58 -12.05 -10.47
N PRO A 309 2.37 -11.91 -9.40
CA PRO A 309 3.73 -11.42 -9.51
C PRO A 309 4.52 -12.24 -10.53
N GLN A 310 5.39 -11.56 -11.26
CA GLN A 310 6.18 -12.14 -12.33
C GLN A 310 7.65 -12.17 -11.96
N VAL A 311 8.38 -13.14 -12.50
CA VAL A 311 9.85 -13.08 -12.49
C VAL A 311 10.26 -12.02 -13.51
N VAL A 312 10.81 -10.91 -13.03
CA VAL A 312 11.22 -9.78 -13.87
C VAL A 312 12.74 -9.79 -14.00
N SER A 313 13.23 -9.96 -15.24
CA SER A 313 14.66 -9.90 -15.53
C SER A 313 15.26 -8.55 -15.13
N GLN A 314 16.39 -8.59 -14.42
CA GLN A 314 17.15 -7.41 -13.96
C GLN A 314 18.45 -7.24 -14.77
N SER A 315 18.41 -7.52 -16.08
CA SER A 315 19.60 -7.58 -16.94
C SER A 315 20.32 -6.23 -17.13
N SER A 316 19.64 -5.10 -16.96
CA SER A 316 20.28 -3.79 -17.03
C SER A 316 21.01 -3.45 -15.72
N HIS A 317 22.20 -2.86 -15.84
CA HIS A 317 22.97 -2.34 -14.71
C HIS A 317 22.55 -0.91 -14.33
N ILE A 318 21.98 -0.14 -15.27
CA ILE A 318 21.52 1.24 -15.05
C ILE A 318 20.01 1.34 -14.80
N LEU A 319 19.21 0.34 -15.17
CA LEU A 319 17.76 0.35 -14.99
C LEU A 319 17.30 -0.88 -14.24
N LYS A 320 16.63 -0.68 -13.10
CA LYS A 320 16.14 -1.76 -12.24
C LYS A 320 14.65 -1.58 -11.95
N LEU A 321 13.96 -2.70 -11.77
CA LEU A 321 12.51 -2.73 -11.49
C LEU A 321 12.27 -3.40 -10.15
N ALA A 322 11.46 -2.76 -9.31
CA ALA A 322 11.04 -3.30 -8.04
C ALA A 322 9.55 -3.03 -7.79
N GLY A 323 8.97 -3.83 -6.91
CA GLY A 323 7.59 -3.68 -6.49
C GLY A 323 7.01 -4.99 -5.99
N ASP A 324 5.77 -4.91 -5.51
CA ASP A 324 5.00 -6.06 -5.03
C ASP A 324 4.65 -7.08 -6.14
N TYR A 325 4.91 -6.73 -7.40
CA TYR A 325 4.71 -7.54 -8.60
C TYR A 325 5.96 -8.32 -9.03
N VAL A 326 7.11 -8.15 -8.36
CA VAL A 326 8.36 -8.83 -8.73
C VAL A 326 8.58 -10.03 -7.81
N SER A 327 8.53 -11.23 -8.39
CA SER A 327 8.83 -12.50 -7.72
C SER A 327 10.29 -12.94 -7.94
N ASN A 328 10.82 -13.71 -7.00
CA ASN A 328 12.15 -14.36 -7.11
C ASN A 328 12.10 -15.80 -7.59
N VAL A 329 10.92 -16.40 -7.63
CA VAL A 329 10.76 -17.82 -7.94
C VAL A 329 9.79 -17.98 -9.10
N SER A 330 10.24 -18.71 -10.12
CA SER A 330 9.40 -19.19 -11.22
C SER A 330 8.30 -20.08 -10.64
N GLY A 331 7.03 -19.73 -10.83
CA GLY A 331 5.91 -20.51 -10.31
C GLY A 331 5.31 -20.04 -8.97
N GLY A 332 5.66 -18.85 -8.48
CA GLY A 332 4.82 -18.09 -7.53
C GLY A 332 4.82 -18.52 -6.06
N ALA A 333 5.69 -19.42 -5.62
CA ALA A 333 5.55 -20.10 -4.32
C ALA A 333 6.56 -19.73 -3.21
N ALA A 334 7.23 -18.56 -3.21
CA ALA A 334 8.20 -18.27 -2.12
C ALA A 334 8.15 -16.88 -1.45
N GLU A 335 7.31 -15.94 -1.89
CA GLU A 335 6.98 -14.72 -1.14
C GLU A 335 5.47 -14.52 -1.24
N LYS A 336 4.80 -14.11 -0.15
CA LYS A 336 3.37 -13.72 -0.21
C LYS A 336 3.24 -12.53 -1.17
N ALA A 337 2.88 -12.83 -2.41
CA ALA A 337 2.60 -11.91 -3.50
C ALA A 337 1.79 -10.69 -3.03
N GLY A 338 2.10 -9.49 -3.55
CA GLY A 338 1.29 -8.31 -3.27
C GLY A 338 1.39 -7.74 -1.84
N THR A 339 2.25 -8.29 -0.98
CA THR A 339 2.42 -7.82 0.41
C THR A 339 3.45 -6.70 0.55
N VAL A 340 3.40 -5.99 1.69
CA VAL A 340 4.41 -4.99 2.08
C VAL A 340 5.81 -5.61 2.12
N GLY A 341 5.93 -6.80 2.71
CA GLY A 341 7.18 -7.54 2.80
C GLY A 341 7.77 -7.88 1.42
N ALA A 342 6.94 -8.42 0.52
CA ALA A 342 7.39 -8.72 -0.85
C ALA A 342 7.86 -7.46 -1.60
N ALA A 343 7.14 -6.34 -1.46
CA ALA A 343 7.55 -5.08 -2.05
C ALA A 343 8.92 -4.62 -1.51
N PHE A 344 9.10 -4.63 -0.18
CA PHE A 344 10.37 -4.27 0.46
C PHE A 344 11.51 -5.16 -0.04
N MET A 345 11.31 -6.48 -0.04
CA MET A 345 12.33 -7.43 -0.47
C MET A 345 12.68 -7.30 -1.96
N SER A 346 11.70 -7.00 -2.82
CA SER A 346 11.95 -6.66 -4.22
C SER A 346 12.83 -5.41 -4.36
N GLY A 347 12.61 -4.40 -3.53
CA GLY A 347 13.47 -3.23 -3.43
C GLY A 347 14.92 -3.58 -3.12
N CYS A 348 15.14 -4.38 -2.08
CA CYS A 348 16.47 -4.82 -1.69
C CYS A 348 17.21 -5.49 -2.85
N ARG A 349 16.55 -6.39 -3.59
CA ARG A 349 17.17 -7.10 -4.72
C ARG A 349 17.50 -6.20 -5.90
N ALA A 350 16.60 -5.27 -6.24
CA ALA A 350 16.84 -4.32 -7.31
C ALA A 350 18.04 -3.39 -7.03
N ALA A 351 18.35 -3.17 -5.75
CA ALA A 351 19.45 -2.36 -5.28
C ALA A 351 20.78 -3.14 -5.10
N GLU A 352 20.83 -4.44 -5.39
CA GLU A 352 22.10 -5.16 -5.39
C GLU A 352 23.03 -4.63 -6.51
N LEU A 353 24.17 -4.07 -6.10
CA LEU A 353 25.18 -3.47 -6.97
C LEU A 353 26.02 -4.52 -7.69
#